data_AF-A0A5A8ARJ3-F1
#
_entry.id   AF-A0A5A8ARJ3-F1
#
_cell.length_a   1.000
_cell.length_b   1.000
_cell.length_c   1.000
_cell.angle_alpha   90.00
_cell.angle_beta   90.00
_cell.angle_gamma   90.00
#
_symmetry.space_group_name_H-M   'P 1'
#
loop_
_entity.id
_entity.type
_entity.pdbx_description
1 polymer ?
#
loop_
_entity_poly.entity_id
_entity_poly.type
_entity_poly.pdbx_seq_one_letter_code
_entity_poly.pdbx_strand_id
1 'polypeptide(L)'
;MTVLILVLLTAFIVYFIIKIISATIISIDGKGIQVRECIRYLWNDIQLEKITVKHLVSWESKHDYRPEMNYLYFFHKGEKIEINIDDFDMTDYQLSQVLKIFRSRYNHSGL
;
A
#
# COMPACT_ATOMS: atom_id res chain seq x y z
N MET A 1 36.64 -9.66 22.54
CA MET A 1 36.66 -8.90 21.27
C MET A 1 35.89 -9.62 20.17
N THR A 2 36.24 -10.86 19.80
CA THR A 2 35.57 -11.64 18.74
C THR A 2 34.09 -11.94 18.99
N VAL A 3 33.73 -12.33 20.22
CA VAL A 3 32.34 -12.64 20.61
C VAL A 3 31.44 -11.39 20.53
N LEU A 4 31.94 -10.23 20.96
CA LEU A 4 31.22 -8.96 20.90
C LEU A 4 30.94 -8.55 19.44
N ILE A 5 31.93 -8.71 18.56
CA ILE A 5 31.80 -8.41 17.13
C ILE A 5 30.78 -9.34 16.47
N LEU A 6 30.75 -10.63 16.85
CA LEU A 6 29.77 -11.59 16.34
C LEU A 6 28.34 -11.24 16.75
N VAL A 7 28.15 -10.81 18.00
CA VAL A 7 26.84 -10.37 18.52
C VAL A 7 26.36 -9.10 17.80
N LEU A 8 27.25 -8.14 17.54
CA LEU A 8 26.90 -6.91 16.81
C LEU A 8 26.54 -7.20 15.35
N LEU A 9 27.28 -8.09 14.68
CA LEU A 9 26.98 -8.49 13.30
C LEU A 9 25.64 -9.22 13.20
N THR A 10 25.34 -10.12 14.14
CA THR A 10 24.05 -10.83 14.16
C THR A 10 22.89 -9.89 14.44
N ALA A 11 23.02 -8.97 15.40
CA ALA A 11 22.00 -7.96 15.67
C ALA A 11 21.77 -7.05 14.44
N PHE A 12 22.83 -6.68 13.72
CA PHE A 12 22.74 -5.87 12.51
C PHE A 12 22.00 -6.58 11.37
N ILE A 13 22.28 -7.86 11.15
CA ILE A 13 21.59 -8.69 10.14
C ILE A 13 20.11 -8.82 10.48
N VAL A 14 19.78 -9.12 11.75
CA VAL A 14 18.38 -9.21 12.22
C VAL A 14 17.65 -7.88 12.02
N TYR A 15 18.27 -6.76 12.39
CA TYR A 15 17.72 -5.43 12.17
C TYR A 15 17.44 -5.15 10.68
N PHE A 16 18.37 -5.47 9.78
CA PHE A 16 18.19 -5.27 8.33
C PHE A 16 17.08 -6.15 7.76
N ILE A 17 16.98 -7.42 8.17
CA ILE A 17 15.92 -8.32 7.73
C ILE A 17 14.55 -7.79 8.16
N ILE A 18 14.40 -7.39 9.42
CA ILE A 18 13.15 -6.79 9.94
C ILE A 18 12.80 -5.52 9.15
N LYS A 19 13.80 -4.65 8.91
CA LYS A 19 13.62 -3.41 8.15
C LYS A 19 13.14 -3.67 6.71
N ILE A 20 13.69 -4.69 6.04
CA ILE A 20 13.30 -5.08 4.68
C ILE A 20 11.88 -5.67 4.65
N ILE A 21 11.53 -6.54 5.60
CA ILE A 21 10.18 -7.14 5.66
C ILE A 21 9.12 -6.08 5.94
N SER A 22 9.42 -5.11 6.81
CA SER A 22 8.55 -3.98 7.13
C SER A 22 8.33 -3.00 5.97
N ALA A 23 9.06 -3.15 4.86
CA ALA A 23 8.93 -2.31 3.67
C ALA A 23 7.77 -2.70 2.74
N THR A 24 7.00 -3.74 3.06
CA THR A 24 5.84 -4.14 2.24
C THR A 24 4.59 -3.38 2.68
N ILE A 25 4.24 -2.29 1.97
CA ILE A 25 3.18 -1.38 2.41
C ILE A 25 1.79 -1.79 1.91
N ILE A 26 1.67 -2.42 0.73
CA ILE A 26 0.41 -3.01 0.24
C ILE A 26 0.69 -4.30 -0.56
N SER A 27 -0.13 -5.32 -0.38
CA SER A 27 -0.16 -6.55 -1.20
C SER A 27 -1.57 -6.74 -1.77
N ILE A 28 -1.68 -7.11 -3.05
CA ILE A 28 -2.95 -7.35 -3.74
C ILE A 28 -2.90 -8.78 -4.28
N ASP A 29 -3.85 -9.61 -3.88
CA ASP A 29 -3.92 -11.01 -4.28
C ASP A 29 -5.36 -11.46 -4.60
N GLY A 30 -5.56 -12.76 -4.82
CA GLY A 30 -6.88 -13.32 -5.11
C GLY A 30 -7.89 -13.25 -3.94
N LYS A 31 -7.44 -13.00 -2.72
CA LYS A 31 -8.29 -12.90 -1.52
C LYS A 31 -8.69 -11.45 -1.24
N GLY A 32 -7.81 -10.50 -1.53
CA GLY A 32 -8.11 -9.09 -1.30
C GLY A 32 -6.90 -8.17 -1.38
N ILE A 33 -6.99 -7.08 -0.63
CA ILE A 33 -5.95 -6.07 -0.47
C ILE A 33 -5.45 -6.14 0.97
N GLN A 34 -4.18 -6.40 1.17
CA GLN A 34 -3.53 -6.36 2.47
C GLN A 34 -2.68 -5.10 2.58
N VAL A 35 -2.83 -4.37 3.67
CA VAL A 35 -2.13 -3.11 3.93
C VAL A 35 -1.37 -3.28 5.23
N ARG A 36 -0.04 -3.12 5.17
CA ARG A 36 0.88 -3.42 6.27
C ARG A 36 0.70 -4.88 6.77
N GLU A 37 1.36 -5.22 7.88
CA GLU A 37 1.45 -6.59 8.39
C GLU A 37 0.12 -7.21 8.86
N CYS A 38 -0.94 -6.43 9.16
CA CYS A 38 -2.11 -7.00 9.86
C CYS A 38 -3.50 -6.72 9.26
N ILE A 39 -3.68 -5.74 8.37
CA ILE A 39 -5.03 -5.41 7.90
C ILE A 39 -5.24 -5.99 6.51
N ARG A 40 -6.05 -7.04 6.42
CA ARG A 40 -6.50 -7.63 5.15
C ARG A 40 -7.96 -7.26 4.90
N TYR A 41 -8.18 -6.55 3.81
CA TYR A 41 -9.49 -6.20 3.28
C TYR A 41 -9.87 -7.25 2.22
N LEU A 42 -10.99 -7.95 2.42
CA LEU A 42 -11.44 -9.02 1.52
C LEU A 42 -12.20 -8.46 0.33
N TRP A 43 -12.06 -9.08 -0.84
CA TRP A 43 -12.76 -8.62 -2.05
C TRP A 43 -14.28 -8.54 -1.89
N ASN A 44 -14.91 -9.45 -1.15
CA ASN A 44 -16.35 -9.40 -0.85
C ASN A 44 -16.80 -8.11 -0.17
N ASP A 45 -15.94 -7.55 0.67
CA ASP A 45 -16.26 -6.37 1.46
C ASP A 45 -15.73 -5.08 0.83
N ILE A 46 -14.89 -5.19 -0.21
CA ILE A 46 -14.31 -4.06 -0.95
C ILE A 46 -15.28 -3.56 -2.03
N GLN A 47 -15.46 -2.23 -2.06
CA GLN A 47 -16.28 -1.55 -3.05
C GLN A 47 -15.62 -0.26 -3.54
N LEU A 48 -15.88 0.09 -4.81
CA LEU A 48 -15.48 1.35 -5.45
C LEU A 48 -13.97 1.62 -5.39
N GLU A 49 -13.16 0.58 -5.59
CA GLU A 49 -11.71 0.70 -5.66
C GLU A 49 -11.27 1.57 -6.85
N LYS A 50 -10.50 2.62 -6.56
CA LYS A 50 -9.97 3.55 -7.56
C LYS A 50 -8.72 4.25 -7.07
N ILE A 51 -7.99 4.84 -8.00
CA ILE A 51 -6.88 5.74 -7.69
C ILE A 51 -7.41 7.17 -7.77
N THR A 52 -7.10 7.98 -6.77
CA THR A 52 -7.51 9.38 -6.68
C THR A 52 -6.33 10.28 -6.41
N VAL A 53 -6.27 11.39 -7.13
CA VAL A 53 -5.31 12.47 -6.88
C VAL A 53 -5.92 13.44 -5.86
N LYS A 54 -5.14 13.87 -4.88
CA LYS A 54 -5.51 14.93 -3.94
C LYS A 54 -4.46 16.01 -3.91
N HIS A 55 -4.91 17.26 -4.02
CA HIS A 55 -4.08 18.43 -3.76
C HIS A 55 -4.02 18.69 -2.26
N LEU A 56 -2.82 18.75 -1.70
CA LEU A 56 -2.64 19.24 -0.33
C LEU A 56 -2.96 20.73 -0.29
N VAL A 57 -4.05 21.10 0.39
CA VAL A 57 -4.45 22.51 0.55
C VAL A 57 -3.68 23.11 1.72
N SER A 58 -2.60 23.83 1.41
CA SER A 58 -2.02 24.83 2.31
C SER A 58 -2.87 26.11 2.24
N TRP A 59 -3.20 26.68 3.39
CA TRP A 59 -3.94 27.95 3.51
C TRP A 59 -3.06 29.17 3.18
N GLU A 60 -1.73 29.00 3.09
CA GLU A 60 -0.76 30.11 3.15
C GLU A 60 -0.15 30.51 1.81
N SER A 61 -0.27 29.72 0.73
CA SER A 61 0.33 30.07 -0.56
C SER A 61 -0.63 29.87 -1.73
N LYS A 62 -0.93 30.99 -2.40
CA LYS A 62 -1.72 31.07 -3.64
C LYS A 62 -0.87 30.86 -4.91
N HIS A 63 0.45 30.78 -4.76
CA HIS A 63 1.41 30.78 -5.87
C HIS A 63 2.35 29.59 -5.90
N ASP A 64 2.34 28.70 -4.90
CA ASP A 64 3.16 27.50 -4.93
C ASP A 64 2.44 26.34 -5.59
N TYR A 65 3.15 25.72 -6.53
CA TYR A 65 2.83 24.42 -7.12
C TYR A 65 2.55 23.44 -5.98
N ARG A 66 1.31 23.00 -5.84
CA ARG A 66 0.91 22.10 -4.76
C ARG A 66 1.32 20.69 -5.14
N PRO A 67 2.03 19.94 -4.29
CA PRO A 67 2.31 18.54 -4.57
C PRO A 67 0.98 17.79 -4.68
N GLU A 68 0.76 17.19 -5.85
CA GLU A 68 -0.32 16.24 -6.08
C GLU A 68 0.09 14.92 -5.43
N MET A 69 -0.78 14.39 -4.58
CA MET A 69 -0.56 13.11 -3.94
C MET A 69 -1.58 12.09 -4.41
N ASN A 70 -1.10 10.92 -4.79
CA ASN A 70 -1.89 9.80 -5.26
C ASN A 70 -2.30 8.90 -4.10
N TYR A 71 -3.57 8.49 -4.13
CA TYR A 71 -4.16 7.61 -3.13
C TYR A 71 -4.87 6.44 -3.78
N LEU A 72 -4.66 5.24 -3.24
CA LEU A 72 -5.58 4.13 -3.41
C LEU A 72 -6.78 4.35 -2.48
N TYR A 73 -7.96 4.41 -3.08
CA TYR A 73 -9.23 4.64 -2.43
C TYR A 73 -10.13 3.42 -2.58
N PHE A 74 -10.78 2.98 -1.51
CA PHE A 74 -11.88 2.01 -1.56
C PHE A 74 -12.75 2.10 -0.30
N PHE A 75 -13.94 1.50 -0.35
CA PHE A 75 -14.76 1.25 0.83
C PHE A 75 -14.59 -0.18 1.30
N HIS A 76 -14.56 -0.37 2.62
CA HIS A 76 -14.62 -1.67 3.26
C HIS A 76 -15.68 -1.64 4.36
N LYS A 77 -16.74 -2.44 4.22
CA LYS A 77 -17.87 -2.48 5.19
C LYS A 77 -18.47 -1.09 5.50
N GLY A 78 -18.52 -0.21 4.50
CA GLY A 78 -19.02 1.16 4.63
C GLY A 78 -17.99 2.16 5.18
N GLU A 79 -16.83 1.69 5.66
CA GLU A 79 -15.72 2.55 6.05
C GLU A 79 -14.88 2.92 4.84
N LYS A 80 -14.52 4.21 4.76
CA LYS A 80 -13.69 4.72 3.69
C LYS A 80 -12.22 4.52 4.04
N ILE A 81 -11.48 3.85 3.14
CA ILE A 81 -10.05 3.60 3.26
C ILE A 81 -9.32 4.40 2.18
N GLU A 82 -8.27 5.11 2.59
CA GLU A 82 -7.39 5.86 1.72
C GLU A 82 -5.94 5.57 2.10
N ILE A 83 -5.14 5.20 1.10
CA ILE A 83 -3.75 4.81 1.30
C ILE A 83 -2.90 5.61 0.33
N ASN A 84 -1.90 6.33 0.83
CA ASN A 84 -0.94 7.04 -0.02
C ASN A 84 -0.13 6.01 -0.83
N ILE A 85 0.00 6.27 -2.13
CA ILE A 85 0.73 5.43 -3.08
C ILE A 85 1.80 6.20 -3.88
N ASP A 86 2.18 7.40 -3.46
CA ASP A 86 3.19 8.21 -4.17
C ASP A 86 4.56 7.54 -4.20
N ASP A 87 4.91 6.85 -3.10
CA ASP A 87 6.20 6.18 -2.95
C ASP A 87 6.21 4.78 -3.60
N PHE A 88 5.21 4.44 -4.43
CA PHE A 88 5.17 3.14 -5.08
C PHE A 88 6.07 3.13 -6.32
N ASP A 89 6.92 2.11 -6.44
CA ASP A 89 7.73 1.85 -7.63
C ASP A 89 6.89 1.44 -8.88
N MET A 90 5.58 1.71 -8.88
CA MET A 90 4.61 1.35 -9.90
C MET A 90 3.75 2.56 -10.26
N THR A 91 3.47 2.75 -11.55
CA THR A 91 2.57 3.82 -12.02
C THR A 91 1.12 3.58 -11.64
N ASP A 92 0.34 4.66 -11.52
CA ASP A 92 -1.11 4.59 -11.27
C ASP A 92 -1.83 3.71 -12.28
N TYR A 93 -1.43 3.79 -13.55
CA TYR A 93 -2.01 2.97 -14.61
C TYR A 93 -1.78 1.48 -14.34
N GLN A 94 -0.55 1.09 -14.04
CA GLN A 94 -0.21 -0.30 -13.73
C GLN A 94 -0.98 -0.80 -12.50
N LEU A 95 -1.04 0.00 -11.43
CA LEU A 95 -1.79 -0.36 -10.23
C LEU A 95 -3.29 -0.52 -10.51
N SER A 96 -3.87 0.36 -11.33
CA SER A 96 -5.26 0.25 -11.78
C SER A 96 -5.51 -1.05 -12.55
N GLN A 97 -4.58 -1.47 -13.42
CA GLN A 97 -4.69 -2.75 -14.13
C GLN A 97 -4.61 -3.94 -13.16
N VAL A 98 -3.70 -3.89 -12.19
CA VAL A 98 -3.57 -4.93 -11.16
C VAL A 98 -4.89 -5.11 -10.40
N LEU A 99 -5.49 -4.01 -9.92
CA LEU A 99 -6.79 -4.03 -9.24
C LEU A 99 -7.89 -4.65 -10.11
N LYS A 100 -7.99 -4.23 -11.38
CA LYS A 100 -8.98 -4.78 -12.32
C LYS A 100 -8.80 -6.27 -12.56
N ILE A 101 -7.56 -6.73 -12.73
CA ILE A 101 -7.25 -8.15 -12.96
C ILE A 101 -7.68 -8.98 -11.75
N PHE A 102 -7.28 -8.59 -10.54
CA PHE A 102 -7.63 -9.36 -9.35
C PHE A 102 -9.12 -9.30 -9.02
N ARG A 103 -9.77 -8.15 -9.20
CA ARG A 103 -11.23 -8.02 -9.07
C ARG A 103 -11.97 -8.91 -10.08
N SER A 104 -11.54 -8.91 -11.33
CA SER A 104 -12.13 -9.75 -12.37
C SER A 104 -11.94 -11.24 -12.03
N ARG A 105 -10.72 -11.65 -11.63
CA ARG A 105 -10.45 -13.03 -11.19
C ARG A 105 -11.34 -13.43 -10.02
N TYR A 106 -11.51 -12.55 -9.05
CA TYR A 106 -12.41 -12.78 -7.92
C TYR A 106 -13.84 -13.03 -8.38
N ASN A 107 -14.40 -12.12 -9.18
CA ASN A 107 -15.77 -12.22 -9.69
C ASN A 107 -16.02 -13.46 -10.57
N HIS A 108 -14.99 -13.96 -11.25
CA HIS A 108 -15.08 -15.17 -12.09
C HIS A 108 -14.65 -16.45 -11.37
N SER A 109 -14.15 -16.37 -10.14
CA SER A 109 -13.64 -17.54 -9.40
C SER A 109 -14.75 -18.45 -8.86
N GLY A 110 -16.02 -18.04 -8.96
CA GLY A 110 -17.16 -18.81 -8.47
C GLY A 110 -17.20 -18.98 -6.94
N LEU A 111 -16.34 -18.23 -6.22
CA LEU A 111 -16.31 -18.11 -4.76
C LEU A 111 -17.30 -17.05 -4.27
#